data_AF-A0A0F9S9C3-F1
#
_entry.id   AF-A0A0F9S9C3-F1
#
_cell.length_a   1.000
_cell.length_b   1.000
_cell.length_c   1.000
_cell.angle_alpha   90.00
_cell.angle_beta   90.00
_cell.angle_gamma   90.00
#
_symmetry.space_group_name_H-M   'P 1'
#
loop_
_entity.id
_entity.type
_entity.pdbx_description
1 polymer ?
#
loop_
_entity_poly.entity_id
_entity_poly.type
_entity_poly.pdbx_seq_one_letter_code
_entity_poly.pdbx_strand_id
1 'polypeptide(L)'
;MVTKTRCPRCLGNLYPYEGGMKCLQCSRSFGGPEPEAKVAPKHYSPEFKERAVRVGKMLGSWAKAGSVLGIDAKYVQSWSRKR
;
A
#
# COMPACT_ATOMS: atom_id res chain seq x y z
N MET A 1 10.79 -5.19 -29.57
CA MET A 1 11.93 -5.44 -28.66
C MET A 1 11.48 -5.15 -27.24
N VAL A 2 11.35 -6.17 -26.39
CA VAL A 2 11.04 -5.97 -24.96
C VAL A 2 12.36 -5.71 -24.25
N THR A 3 12.64 -4.45 -23.90
CA THR A 3 13.73 -4.07 -23.01
C THR A 3 13.47 -4.75 -21.66
N LYS A 4 14.09 -5.91 -21.43
CA LYS A 4 14.01 -6.64 -20.16
C LYS A 4 14.65 -5.77 -19.08
N THR A 5 13.87 -4.93 -18.40
CA THR A 5 14.33 -4.17 -17.25
C THR A 5 14.76 -5.18 -16.19
N ARG A 6 16.07 -5.24 -15.89
CA ARG A 6 16.62 -6.14 -14.89
C ARG A 6 16.58 -5.47 -13.53
N CYS A 7 16.35 -6.26 -12.48
CA CYS A 7 16.41 -5.77 -11.11
C CYS A 7 17.84 -5.30 -10.81
N PRO A 8 18.03 -4.05 -10.35
CA PRO A 8 19.38 -3.51 -10.11
C PRO A 8 20.13 -4.21 -8.97
N ARG A 9 19.43 -5.01 -8.15
CA ARG A 9 20.02 -5.71 -7.00
C ARG A 9 20.41 -7.14 -7.30
N CYS A 10 19.51 -7.93 -7.88
CA CYS A 10 19.74 -9.36 -8.11
C CYS A 10 19.83 -9.73 -9.59
N LEU A 11 19.85 -8.74 -10.49
CA LEU A 11 19.85 -8.88 -11.95
C LEU A 11 18.69 -9.71 -12.51
N GLY A 12 17.69 -9.95 -11.67
CA GLY A 12 16.52 -10.76 -11.98
C GLY A 12 15.53 -10.09 -12.92
N ASN A 13 14.58 -10.85 -13.43
CA ASN A 13 13.54 -10.29 -14.29
C ASN A 13 12.58 -9.43 -13.46
N LEU A 14 12.41 -8.17 -13.89
CA LEU A 14 11.31 -7.33 -13.43
C LEU A 14 10.08 -7.61 -14.30
N TYR A 15 8.90 -7.61 -13.68
CA TYR A 15 7.63 -7.69 -14.36
C TYR A 15 6.78 -6.47 -13.99
N PRO A 16 5.96 -5.95 -14.91
CA PRO A 16 5.05 -4.87 -14.60
C PRO A 16 4.07 -5.32 -13.51
N TYR A 17 3.95 -4.52 -12.46
CA TYR A 17 3.08 -4.77 -11.32
C TYR A 17 2.51 -3.44 -10.81
N GLU A 18 1.20 -3.27 -10.93
CA GLU A 18 0.40 -2.20 -10.29
C GLU A 18 1.03 -0.79 -10.40
N GLY A 19 1.26 -0.32 -11.64
CA GLY A 19 1.83 1.01 -11.87
C GLY A 19 3.34 1.14 -11.63
N GLY A 20 4.03 0.03 -11.35
CA GLY A 20 5.49 -0.04 -11.26
C GLY A 20 6.04 -1.36 -11.80
N MET A 21 7.22 -1.75 -11.32
CA MET A 21 7.94 -2.97 -11.68
C MET A 21 8.24 -3.78 -10.42
N LYS A 22 7.96 -5.08 -10.40
CA LYS A 22 8.32 -5.97 -9.29
C LYS A 22 9.31 -7.02 -9.75
N CYS A 23 10.28 -7.38 -8.91
CA CYS A 23 11.26 -8.42 -9.25
C CYS A 23 10.74 -9.81 -8.86
N LEU A 24 10.77 -10.77 -9.78
CA LEU A 24 10.38 -12.16 -9.49
C LEU A 24 11.31 -12.85 -8.47
N GLN A 25 12.60 -12.52 -8.49
CA GLN A 25 13.59 -13.21 -7.64
C GLN A 25 13.71 -12.64 -6.23
N CYS A 26 13.62 -11.31 -6.06
CA CYS A 26 13.74 -10.68 -4.74
C CYS A 26 12.43 -10.08 -4.22
N SER A 27 11.32 -10.26 -4.94
CA SER A 27 9.98 -9.76 -4.59
C SER A 27 9.88 -8.26 -4.34
N ARG A 28 10.88 -7.48 -4.75
CA ARG A 28 10.97 -6.06 -4.46
C ARG A 28 10.34 -5.24 -5.57
N SER A 29 9.57 -4.22 -5.18
CA SER A 29 8.91 -3.27 -6.08
C SER A 29 9.84 -2.09 -6.38
N PHE A 30 9.76 -1.56 -7.59
CA PHE A 30 10.56 -0.46 -8.13
C PHE A 30 9.66 0.42 -9.00
N GLY A 31 9.72 1.73 -8.80
CA GLY A 31 9.11 2.69 -9.74
C GLY A 31 7.58 2.75 -9.78
N GLY A 32 6.87 2.21 -8.78
CA GLY A 32 5.44 2.43 -8.59
C GLY A 32 5.11 2.66 -7.12
N PRO A 33 4.00 3.36 -6.79
CA PRO A 33 3.54 3.48 -5.41
C PRO A 33 3.28 2.06 -4.87
N GLU A 34 3.87 1.71 -3.73
CA GLU A 34 3.49 0.45 -3.07
C GLU A 34 1.99 0.52 -2.75
N PRO A 35 1.17 -0.45 -3.21
CA PRO A 35 -0.24 -0.44 -2.89
C PRO A 35 -0.35 -0.50 -1.37
N GLU A 36 -0.86 0.57 -0.75
CA GLU A 36 -0.86 0.75 0.70
C GLU A 36 -1.58 -0.39 1.42
N ALA A 37 -2.50 -1.09 0.74
CA ALA A 37 -3.14 -2.31 1.21
C ALA A 37 -2.18 -3.49 1.52
N LYS A 38 -0.95 -3.49 0.99
CA LYS A 38 0.10 -4.49 1.28
C LYS A 38 1.25 -3.92 2.11
N VAL A 39 1.22 -2.62 2.42
CA VAL A 39 2.22 -1.97 3.27
C VAL A 39 1.97 -2.43 4.70
N ALA A 40 3.01 -2.97 5.34
CA ALA A 40 2.91 -3.41 6.73
C ALA A 40 2.37 -2.27 7.60
N PRO A 41 1.53 -2.55 8.62
CA PRO A 41 0.73 -1.53 9.27
C PRO A 41 1.51 -0.41 9.99
N LYS A 42 2.82 -0.59 10.14
CA LYS A 42 3.77 0.39 10.66
C LYS A 42 4.21 1.44 9.62
N HIS A 43 4.06 1.15 8.33
CA HIS A 43 4.60 1.94 7.21
C HIS A 43 3.54 2.71 6.42
N TYR A 44 2.26 2.69 6.83
CA TYR A 44 1.25 3.52 6.18
C TYR A 44 1.65 5.00 6.22
N SER A 45 1.53 5.66 5.06
CA SER A 45 1.82 7.07 4.90
C SER A 45 0.88 7.91 5.78
N PRO A 46 1.34 9.04 6.35
CA PRO A 46 0.49 9.93 7.14
C PRO A 46 -0.76 10.38 6.36
N GLU A 47 -0.61 10.68 5.06
CA GLU A 47 -1.72 11.07 4.19
C GLU A 47 -2.80 9.98 4.07
N PHE A 48 -2.38 8.71 3.97
CA PHE A 48 -3.29 7.58 3.92
C PHE A 48 -4.03 7.36 5.24
N LYS A 49 -3.33 7.52 6.37
CA LYS A 49 -3.97 7.48 7.70
C LYS A 49 -5.05 8.55 7.82
N GLU A 50 -4.78 9.77 7.35
CA GLU A 50 -5.77 10.85 7.34
C GLU A 50 -6.95 10.56 6.42
N ARG A 51 -6.69 10.05 5.21
CA ARG A 51 -7.74 9.65 4.28
C ARG A 51 -8.61 8.55 4.87
N ALA A 52 -8.01 7.54 5.51
CA ALA A 52 -8.72 6.46 6.18
C ALA A 52 -9.60 6.96 7.33
N VAL A 53 -9.09 7.87 8.16
CA VAL A 53 -9.87 8.48 9.24
C VAL A 53 -11.01 9.32 8.68
N ARG A 54 -10.79 10.08 7.60
CA ARG A 54 -11.83 10.89 6.94
C ARG A 54 -12.95 10.02 6.35
N VAL A 55 -12.59 8.94 5.67
CA VAL A 55 -13.56 7.97 5.11
C VAL A 55 -14.35 7.30 6.24
N GLY A 56 -13.69 6.91 7.34
CA GLY A 56 -14.38 6.35 8.51
C GLY A 56 -15.36 7.30 9.18
N LYS A 57 -15.02 8.60 9.26
CA LYS A 57 -15.95 9.64 9.74
C LYS A 57 -17.13 9.85 8.79
N MET A 58 -16.89 9.91 7.47
CA MET A 58 -17.97 10.05 6.47
C MET A 58 -18.95 8.87 6.51
N LEU A 59 -18.44 7.66 6.63
CA LEU A 59 -19.26 6.44 6.63
C LEU A 59 -19.91 6.14 7.98
N GLY A 60 -19.57 6.90 9.04
CA GLY A 60 -20.00 6.62 10.42
C GLY A 60 -19.56 5.25 10.95
N SER A 61 -18.62 4.58 10.27
CA SER A 61 -18.23 3.20 10.56
C SER A 61 -16.79 2.91 10.14
N TRP A 62 -15.95 2.63 11.13
CA TRP A 62 -14.54 2.26 10.93
C TRP A 62 -14.38 0.89 10.25
N ALA A 63 -15.32 -0.03 10.48
CA ALA A 63 -15.33 -1.35 9.86
C ALA A 63 -15.54 -1.25 8.33
N LYS A 64 -16.50 -0.41 7.90
CA LYS A 64 -16.73 -0.14 6.48
C LYS A 64 -15.53 0.55 5.84
N ALA A 65 -14.93 1.53 6.52
CA ALA A 65 -13.74 2.20 6.02
C ALA A 65 -12.55 1.24 5.86
N GLY A 66 -12.33 0.35 6.83
CA GLY A 66 -11.31 -0.69 6.73
C GLY A 66 -11.54 -1.62 5.53
N SER A 67 -12.78 -2.08 5.34
CA SER A 67 -13.13 -2.94 4.21
C SER A 67 -12.98 -2.26 2.84
N VAL A 68 -13.30 -0.97 2.73
CA VAL A 68 -13.15 -0.19 1.48
C VAL A 68 -11.68 0.04 1.16
N LEU A 69 -10.84 0.22 2.18
CA LEU A 69 -9.43 0.55 2.02
C LEU A 69 -8.50 -0.67 2.11
N GLY A 70 -9.05 -1.87 2.33
CA GLY A 70 -8.29 -3.10 2.44
C GLY A 70 -7.40 -3.16 3.70
N ILE A 71 -7.80 -2.49 4.79
CA ILE A 71 -7.05 -2.40 6.04
C ILE A 71 -7.90 -2.81 7.23
N ASP A 72 -7.27 -3.35 8.28
CA ASP A 72 -8.01 -3.74 9.49
C ASP A 72 -8.60 -2.50 10.19
N ALA A 73 -9.88 -2.59 10.57
CA ALA A 73 -10.63 -1.50 11.19
C ALA A 73 -9.98 -1.00 12.49
N LYS A 74 -9.25 -1.87 13.20
CA LYS A 74 -8.52 -1.51 14.42
C LYS A 74 -7.45 -0.45 14.16
N TYR A 75 -6.82 -0.46 12.98
CA TYR A 75 -5.81 0.54 12.62
C TYR A 75 -6.45 1.90 12.39
N VAL A 76 -7.56 1.95 11.64
CA VAL A 76 -8.29 3.19 11.37
C VAL A 76 -8.79 3.83 12.67
N GLN A 77 -9.34 3.01 13.57
CA GLN A 77 -9.80 3.46 14.89
C GLN A 77 -8.63 3.98 15.75
N SER A 78 -7.48 3.29 15.73
CA SER A 78 -6.27 3.70 16.45
C SER A 78 -5.73 5.05 15.96
N TRP A 79 -5.76 5.30 14.65
CA TRP A 79 -5.32 6.58 14.08
C TRP A 79 -6.26 7.74 14.42
N SER A 80 -7.57 7.49 14.52
CA SER A 80 -8.52 8.51 14.94
C SER A 80 -8.35 8.93 16.40
N ARG A 81 -7.79 8.07 17.26
CA ARG A 81 -7.63 8.32 18.71
C ARG A 81 -6.32 9.02 19.08
N LYS A 82 -5.32 8.97 18.20
CA LYS A 82 -3.98 9.57 18.40
C LYS A 82 -3.89 11.04 17.99
N ARG A 83 -5.02 11.64 17.59
CA ARG A 83 -5.09 13.01 17.09
C ARG A 83 -5.84 13.91 18.08
#